data_AF-A0A948NT76-F1
#
_entry.id   AF-A0A948NT76-F1
#
_cell.length_a   1.000
_cell.length_b   1.000
_cell.length_c   1.000
_cell.angle_alpha   90.00
_cell.angle_beta   90.00
_cell.angle_gamma   90.00
#
_symmetry.space_group_name_H-M   'P 1'
#
loop_
_entity.id
_entity.type
_entity.pdbx_description
1 polymer ?
#
loop_
_entity_poly.entity_id
_entity_poly.type
_entity_poly.pdbx_seq_one_letter_code
_entity_poly.pdbx_strand_id
1 'polypeptide(L)'
;MLKQDLILRNPLQHLGFETEDILPGGGFGAVLAPAGVGKTALLVQLALNGMLRNRNVLHISLDDPVNKVTRWYNELFGHLADRCEATQINRLWESVLPHRFIMTFRIESFSVPKLEERLN
;
A
#
# COMPACT_ATOMS: atom_id res chain seq x y z
N MET A 1 -17.06 -11.99 -0.67
CA MET A 1 -17.95 -10.82 -0.66
C MET A 1 -17.22 -9.62 -0.08
N LEU A 2 -17.01 -9.52 1.25
CA LEU A 2 -16.37 -8.35 1.89
C LEU A 2 -15.06 -7.87 1.22
N LYS A 3 -14.11 -8.78 0.95
CA LYS A 3 -12.84 -8.45 0.29
C LYS A 3 -13.02 -7.89 -1.12
N GLN A 4 -13.95 -8.46 -1.91
CA GLN A 4 -14.29 -7.95 -3.24
C GLN A 4 -14.97 -6.59 -3.15
N ASP A 5 -15.84 -6.39 -2.16
CA ASP A 5 -16.50 -5.09 -1.93
C ASP A 5 -15.48 -4.00 -1.62
N LEU A 6 -14.45 -4.29 -0.81
CA LEU A 6 -13.37 -3.34 -0.54
C LEU A 6 -12.52 -3.03 -1.77
N ILE A 7 -12.26 -4.02 -2.64
CA ILE A 7 -11.55 -3.81 -3.91
C ILE A 7 -12.36 -2.89 -4.83
N LEU A 8 -13.68 -3.10 -4.91
CA LEU A 8 -14.58 -2.28 -5.74
C LEU A 8 -14.74 -0.85 -5.20
N ARG A 9 -14.68 -0.68 -3.88
CA ARG A 9 -14.72 0.64 -3.23
C ARG A 9 -13.38 1.37 -3.25
N ASN A 10 -12.30 0.71 -3.65
CA ASN A 10 -10.99 1.33 -3.65
C ASN A 10 -10.99 2.52 -4.64
N PRO A 11 -10.57 3.73 -4.21
CA PRO A 11 -10.61 4.93 -5.05
C PRO A 11 -9.79 4.80 -6.35
N LEU A 12 -8.83 3.87 -6.41
CA LEU A 12 -8.04 3.60 -7.60
C LEU A 12 -8.87 3.22 -8.83
N GLN A 13 -10.06 2.63 -8.64
CA GLN A 13 -10.98 2.31 -9.74
C GLN A 13 -11.40 3.55 -10.55
N HIS A 14 -11.36 4.73 -9.93
CA HIS A 14 -11.76 5.99 -10.57
C HIS A 14 -10.62 6.69 -11.31
N LEU A 15 -9.40 6.13 -11.29
CA LEU A 15 -8.24 6.74 -11.96
C LEU A 15 -8.20 6.47 -13.47
N GLY A 16 -9.15 5.69 -14.02
CA GLY A 16 -9.32 5.53 -15.46
C GLY A 16 -8.31 4.61 -16.14
N PHE A 17 -7.67 3.70 -15.40
CA PHE A 17 -6.80 2.68 -15.99
C PHE A 17 -7.63 1.55 -16.58
N GLU A 18 -7.26 1.08 -17.78
CA GLU A 18 -7.97 -0.01 -18.48
C GLU A 18 -7.83 -1.34 -17.75
N THR A 19 -6.72 -1.51 -17.02
CA THR A 19 -6.42 -2.70 -16.24
C THR A 19 -6.48 -2.39 -14.75
N GLU A 20 -6.80 -3.43 -13.98
CA GLU A 20 -6.79 -3.37 -12.51
C GLU A 20 -5.40 -3.02 -11.93
N ASP A 21 -4.36 -3.21 -12.75
CA ASP A 21 -2.99 -2.79 -12.50
C ASP A 21 -2.69 -1.51 -13.27
N ILE A 22 -2.18 -0.51 -12.57
CA ILE A 22 -1.79 0.78 -13.15
C ILE A 22 -0.60 0.63 -14.11
N LEU A 23 0.29 -0.32 -13.80
CA LEU A 23 1.50 -0.58 -14.55
C LEU A 23 1.53 -2.06 -14.99
N PRO A 24 2.04 -2.36 -16.18
CA PRO A 24 2.28 -3.75 -16.59
C PRO A 24 3.36 -4.40 -15.71
N GLY A 25 3.48 -5.72 -15.78
CA GLY A 25 4.56 -6.45 -15.10
C GLY A 25 5.94 -5.91 -15.49
N GLY A 26 6.76 -5.55 -14.49
CA GLY A 26 8.06 -4.91 -14.70
C GLY A 26 8.00 -3.40 -15.01
N GLY A 27 6.82 -2.80 -15.07
CA GLY A 27 6.64 -1.37 -15.25
C GLY A 27 7.16 -0.55 -14.08
N PHE A 28 7.59 0.68 -14.37
CA PHE A 28 8.07 1.65 -13.38
C PHE A 28 7.34 2.98 -13.56
N GLY A 29 6.97 3.62 -12.45
CA GLY A 29 6.22 4.87 -12.47
C GLY A 29 6.51 5.74 -11.25
N ALA A 30 6.20 7.03 -11.38
CA ALA A 30 6.42 8.02 -10.33
C ALA A 30 5.14 8.81 -10.05
N VAL A 31 4.92 9.13 -8.77
CA VAL A 31 3.83 10.00 -8.32
C VAL A 31 4.42 11.35 -7.89
N LEU A 32 4.05 12.41 -8.59
CA LEU A 32 4.57 13.77 -8.38
C LEU A 32 3.45 14.71 -7.95
N ALA A 33 3.67 15.43 -6.85
CA ALA A 33 2.76 16.48 -6.36
C ALA A 33 3.45 17.34 -5.29
N PRO A 34 2.95 18.56 -5.02
CA PRO A 34 3.37 19.37 -3.86
C PRO A 34 3.22 18.64 -2.51
N ALA A 35 3.87 19.18 -1.47
CA ALA A 35 3.73 18.68 -0.11
C ALA A 35 2.26 18.73 0.35
N GLY A 36 1.82 17.71 1.08
CA GLY A 36 0.45 17.66 1.63
C GLY A 36 -0.65 17.17 0.67
N VAL A 37 -0.41 17.03 -0.63
CA VAL A 37 -1.43 16.65 -1.61
C VAL A 37 -1.88 15.17 -1.54
N GLY A 38 -1.15 14.32 -0.79
CA GLY A 38 -1.55 12.93 -0.58
C GLY A 38 -0.77 11.88 -1.40
N LYS A 39 0.45 12.19 -1.86
CA LYS A 39 1.32 11.23 -2.56
C LYS A 39 1.49 9.91 -1.82
N THR A 40 1.82 9.98 -0.53
CA THR A 40 1.99 8.81 0.33
C THR A 40 0.68 8.05 0.47
N ALA A 41 -0.43 8.76 0.63
CA ALA A 41 -1.75 8.13 0.72
C ALA A 41 -2.09 7.36 -0.56
N LEU A 42 -1.82 7.93 -1.75
CA LEU A 42 -2.02 7.25 -3.02
C LEU A 42 -1.14 5.98 -3.14
N LEU A 43 0.15 6.07 -2.81
CA LEU A 43 1.05 4.91 -2.84
C LEU A 43 0.62 3.80 -1.85
N VAL A 44 0.13 4.18 -0.68
CA VAL A 44 -0.42 3.23 0.30
C VAL A 44 -1.74 2.62 -0.19
N GLN A 45 -2.59 3.37 -0.90
CA GLN A 45 -3.79 2.82 -1.53
C GLN A 45 -3.45 1.78 -2.60
N LEU A 46 -2.39 2.01 -3.39
CA LEU A 46 -1.88 1.01 -4.35
C LEU A 46 -1.44 -0.26 -3.65
N ALA A 47 -0.67 -0.12 -2.57
CA ALA A 47 -0.26 -1.25 -1.75
C ALA A 47 -1.46 -2.00 -1.15
N LEU A 48 -2.44 -1.29 -0.59
CA LEU A 48 -3.65 -1.89 -0.03
C LEU A 48 -4.45 -2.67 -1.07
N ASN A 49 -4.62 -2.13 -2.28
CA ASN A 49 -5.27 -2.85 -3.38
C ASN A 49 -4.51 -4.13 -3.74
N GLY A 50 -3.18 -4.08 -3.81
CA GLY A 50 -2.33 -5.26 -4.00
C GLY A 50 -2.50 -6.32 -2.91
N MET A 51 -2.43 -5.91 -1.64
CA MET A 51 -2.62 -6.78 -0.48
C MET A 51 -4.03 -7.41 -0.47
N LEU A 52 -5.07 -6.63 -0.75
CA LEU A 52 -6.45 -7.10 -0.91
C LEU A 52 -6.61 -8.06 -2.09
N ARG A 53 -5.64 -8.16 -3.00
CA ARG A 53 -5.63 -9.12 -4.10
C ARG A 53 -4.66 -10.28 -3.86
N ASN A 54 -4.22 -10.49 -2.61
CA ASN A 54 -3.22 -11.48 -2.21
C ASN A 54 -1.84 -11.31 -2.88
N ARG A 55 -1.51 -10.10 -3.33
CA ARG A 55 -0.20 -9.81 -3.90
C ARG A 55 0.74 -9.33 -2.80
N ASN A 56 1.95 -9.86 -2.78
CA ASN A 56 2.98 -9.43 -1.84
C ASN A 56 3.48 -8.03 -2.22
N VAL A 57 3.52 -7.14 -1.23
CA VAL A 57 3.93 -5.76 -1.38
C VAL A 57 5.13 -5.49 -0.48
N LEU A 58 6.19 -4.99 -1.08
CA LEU A 58 7.33 -4.41 -0.38
C LEU A 58 7.17 -2.88 -0.36
N HIS A 59 6.94 -2.31 0.82
CA HIS A 59 6.95 -0.87 1.02
C HIS A 59 8.34 -0.43 1.49
N ILE A 60 9.03 0.38 0.69
CA ILE A 60 10.30 0.98 1.08
C ILE A 60 10.05 2.44 1.44
N SER A 61 10.32 2.79 2.68
CA SER A 61 10.25 4.15 3.18
C SER A 61 11.66 4.71 3.37
N LEU A 62 11.87 5.94 2.92
CA LEU A 62 13.06 6.71 3.22
C LEU A 62 12.68 7.71 4.32
N ASP A 63 13.38 7.64 5.45
CA ASP A 63 13.24 8.42 6.68
C ASP A 63 12.01 8.14 7.56
N ASP A 64 10.86 7.80 7.00
CA ASP A 64 9.68 7.53 7.83
C ASP A 64 9.83 6.18 8.58
N PRO A 65 9.70 6.16 9.91
CA PRO A 65 9.82 4.94 10.70
C PRO A 65 8.62 4.00 10.48
N VAL A 66 8.82 2.71 10.75
CA VAL A 66 7.82 1.64 10.50
C VAL A 66 6.47 1.96 11.14
N ASN A 67 6.44 2.54 12.34
CA ASN A 67 5.20 2.91 13.04
C ASN A 67 4.41 4.02 12.31
N LYS A 68 5.10 4.98 11.67
CA LYS A 68 4.46 6.03 10.88
C LYS A 68 3.88 5.46 9.59
N VAL A 69 4.62 4.60 8.90
CA VAL A 69 4.12 3.89 7.72
C VAL A 69 2.92 3.01 8.10
N THR A 70 3.02 2.25 9.18
CA THR A 70 1.93 1.38 9.67
C THR A 70 0.66 2.17 9.98
N ARG A 71 0.77 3.38 10.56
CA ARG A 71 -0.39 4.24 10.80
C ARG A 71 -1.12 4.64 9.52
N TRP A 72 -0.41 4.98 8.45
CA TRP A 72 -1.04 5.26 7.15
C TRP A 72 -1.88 4.10 6.63
N TYR A 73 -1.36 2.88 6.72
CA TYR A 73 -2.10 1.69 6.30
C TYR A 73 -3.36 1.47 7.14
N ASN A 74 -3.25 1.59 8.47
CA ASN A 74 -4.39 1.41 9.37
C ASN A 74 -5.48 2.46 9.11
N GLU A 75 -5.10 3.72 8.95
CA GLU A 75 -6.03 4.82 8.69
C GLU A 75 -6.75 4.63 7.35
N LEU A 76 -6.00 4.38 6.28
CA LEU A 76 -6.58 4.24 4.94
C LEU A 76 -7.40 2.95 4.78
N PHE A 77 -6.99 1.86 5.43
CA PHE A 77 -7.81 0.65 5.48
C PHE A 77 -9.09 0.89 6.28
N GLY A 78 -9.01 1.62 7.41
CA GLY A 78 -10.17 2.03 8.19
C GLY A 78 -11.18 2.82 7.36
N HIS A 79 -10.73 3.77 6.55
CA HIS A 79 -11.60 4.53 5.64
C HIS A 79 -12.28 3.65 4.58
N LEU A 80 -11.59 2.62 4.05
CA LEU A 80 -12.21 1.66 3.13
C LEU A 80 -13.28 0.80 3.82
N ALA A 81 -13.04 0.47 5.09
CA ALA A 81 -13.82 -0.46 5.89
C ALA A 81 -14.96 0.17 6.72
N ASP A 82 -15.06 1.51 6.77
CA ASP A 82 -15.98 2.30 7.62
C ASP A 82 -17.43 1.76 7.65
N ARG A 83 -17.93 1.27 6.52
CA ARG A 83 -19.33 0.79 6.38
C ARG A 83 -19.51 -0.72 6.59
N CYS A 84 -18.56 -1.39 7.22
CA CYS A 84 -18.54 -2.84 7.38
C CYS A 84 -18.52 -3.25 8.86
N GLU A 85 -18.99 -4.48 9.14
CA GLU A 85 -19.00 -5.00 10.50
C GLU A 85 -17.58 -5.18 11.05
N ALA A 86 -17.30 -4.62 12.24
CA ALA A 86 -15.96 -4.55 12.81
C ALA A 86 -15.27 -5.92 12.98
N THR A 87 -16.01 -6.95 13.40
CA THR A 87 -15.49 -8.30 13.61
C THR A 87 -14.97 -8.92 12.31
N GLN A 88 -15.70 -8.73 11.21
CA GLN A 88 -15.34 -9.24 9.89
C GLN A 88 -14.15 -8.47 9.31
N ILE A 89 -14.11 -7.15 9.54
CA ILE A 89 -13.01 -6.29 9.11
C ILE A 89 -11.70 -6.62 9.82
N ASN A 90 -11.72 -6.89 11.12
CA ASN A 90 -10.52 -7.28 11.85
C ASN A 90 -9.93 -8.59 11.32
N ARG A 91 -10.78 -9.61 11.10
CA ARG A 91 -10.33 -10.88 10.48
C ARG A 91 -9.78 -10.68 9.08
N LEU A 92 -10.42 -9.83 8.28
CA LEU A 92 -9.93 -9.50 6.94
C LEU A 92 -8.57 -8.80 7.02
N TRP A 93 -8.41 -7.84 7.93
CA TRP A 93 -7.16 -7.13 8.14
C TRP A 93 -6.03 -8.08 8.52
N GLU A 94 -6.27 -8.95 9.49
CA GLU A 94 -5.33 -10.01 9.91
C GLU A 94 -4.92 -10.90 8.73
N SER A 95 -5.85 -11.24 7.84
CA SER A 95 -5.54 -12.06 6.66
C SER A 95 -4.72 -11.36 5.58
N VAL A 96 -4.76 -10.02 5.50
CA VAL A 96 -4.02 -9.26 4.46
C VAL A 96 -2.69 -8.72 4.96
N LEU A 97 -2.51 -8.58 6.27
CA LEU A 97 -1.25 -8.12 6.88
C LEU A 97 -0.01 -8.92 6.42
N PRO A 98 -0.06 -10.26 6.26
CA PRO A 98 1.09 -11.05 5.80
C PRO A 98 1.58 -10.69 4.39
N HIS A 99 0.74 -10.06 3.56
CA HIS A 99 1.11 -9.64 2.21
C HIS A 99 1.91 -8.33 2.17
N ARG A 100 2.29 -7.77 3.32
CA ARG A 100 3.04 -6.52 3.39
C ARG A 100 4.32 -6.68 4.18
N PHE A 101 5.43 -6.31 3.56
CA PHE A 101 6.71 -6.10 4.23
C PHE A 101 7.07 -4.60 4.18
N ILE A 102 7.41 -4.01 5.33
CA ILE A 102 7.83 -2.61 5.41
C ILE A 102 9.33 -2.58 5.72
N MET A 103 10.09 -1.93 4.85
CA MET A 103 11.52 -1.68 5.02
C MET A 103 11.76 -0.18 5.10
N THR A 104 12.56 0.26 6.07
CA THR A 104 12.87 1.68 6.27
C THR A 104 14.36 1.90 6.18
N PHE A 105 14.77 2.93 5.44
CA PHE A 105 16.16 3.37 5.34
C PHE A 105 16.26 4.85 5.73
N ARG A 106 17.44 5.27 6.21
CA ARG A 106 17.77 6.70 6.24
C ARG A 106 18.19 7.14 4.85
N ILE A 107 17.67 8.26 4.35
CA ILE A 107 17.94 8.80 3.00
C ILE A 107 19.44 8.80 2.69
N GLU A 108 20.24 9.34 3.60
CA GLU A 108 21.71 9.49 3.47
C GLU A 108 22.43 8.15 3.23
N SER A 109 21.81 7.05 3.65
CA SER A 109 22.41 5.72 3.64
C SER A 109 21.76 4.79 2.62
N PHE A 110 20.79 5.26 1.83
CA PHE A 110 20.08 4.44 0.86
C PHE A 110 20.86 4.33 -0.44
N SER A 111 20.99 3.10 -0.94
CA SER A 111 21.61 2.81 -2.24
C SER A 111 21.04 1.50 -2.78
N VAL A 112 21.12 1.31 -4.10
CA VAL A 112 20.69 0.06 -4.75
C VAL A 112 21.44 -1.16 -4.19
N PRO A 113 22.78 -1.16 -4.04
CA PRO A 113 23.49 -2.31 -3.47
C PRO A 113 23.04 -2.67 -2.05
N LYS A 114 22.75 -1.65 -1.22
CA LYS A 114 22.26 -1.88 0.15
C LYS A 114 20.84 -2.44 0.18
N LEU A 115 20.00 -2.06 -0.79
CA LEU A 115 18.68 -2.66 -0.94
C LEU A 115 18.81 -4.13 -1.34
N GLU A 116 19.67 -4.45 -2.32
CA GLU A 116 19.93 -5.83 -2.74
C GLU A 116 20.41 -6.73 -1.60
N GLU A 117 21.34 -6.24 -0.76
CA GLU A 117 21.80 -6.96 0.44
C GLU A 117 20.66 -7.31 1.40
N ARG A 118 19.63 -6.45 1.50
CA ARG A 118 18.48 -6.65 2.40
C ARG A 118 17.38 -7.53 1.81
N LEU A 119 17.43 -7.84 0.52
CA LEU A 119 16.44 -8.66 -0.17
C LEU A 119 16.86 -10.14 -0.28
N ASN A 120 18.14 -10.44 -0.06
CA ASN A 120 18.70 -11.79 -0.03
C ASN A 120 18.69 -12.38 1.39
#